data_AF-A0A3N7G4X7-F1
#
_entry.id   AF-A0A3N7G4X7-F1
#
_cell.length_a   1.000
_cell.length_b   1.000
_cell.length_c   1.000
_cell.angle_alpha   90.00
_cell.angle_beta   90.00
_cell.angle_gamma   90.00
#
_symmetry.space_group_name_H-M   'P 1'
#
loop_
_entity.id
_entity.type
_entity.pdbx_description
1 polymer ?
#
loop_
_entity_poly.entity_id
_entity_poly.type
_entity_poly.pdbx_seq_one_letter_code
_entity_poly.pdbx_strand_id
1 'polypeptide(L)'
;MLQLCIFIFESIGGLESNKQALYEPVILPLRKPELFSHRKLLGPQKGVLLYGPPGTGKTMLAKAIVRESGAVFINVRISNLKSKWFGDAQKLFAAVFSLAYKLQIMRHEA
;
A
#
# COMPACT_ATOMS: atom_id res chain seq x y z
N MET A 1 11.29 -1.18 11.75
CA MET A 1 12.31 -0.45 10.98
C MET A 1 11.68 -0.07 9.63
N LEU A 2 11.31 1.21 9.46
CA LEU A 2 10.75 1.73 8.22
C LEU A 2 11.84 1.61 7.14
N GLN A 3 11.75 0.58 6.31
CA GLN A 3 12.67 0.41 5.19
C GLN A 3 12.43 1.59 4.23
N LEU A 4 13.33 2.58 4.20
CA LEU A 4 13.31 3.63 3.19
C LEU A 4 13.35 2.95 1.82
N CYS A 5 12.23 3.00 1.10
CA CYS A 5 12.13 2.46 -0.24
C CYS A 5 13.03 3.27 -1.16
N ILE A 6 14.00 2.66 -1.84
CA ILE A 6 14.89 3.35 -2.81
C ILE A 6 14.33 3.33 -4.24
N PHE A 7 13.27 2.57 -4.48
CA PHE A 7 12.72 2.33 -5.83
C PHE A 7 11.76 3.43 -6.24
N ILE A 8 11.96 3.97 -7.45
CA ILE A 8 11.11 4.97 -8.09
C ILE A 8 10.26 4.26 -9.16
N PHE A 9 9.07 4.78 -9.42
CA PHE A 9 8.12 4.22 -10.38
C PHE A 9 8.68 4.17 -11.81
N GLU A 10 9.54 5.13 -12.14
CA GLU A 10 10.31 5.22 -13.39
C GLU A 10 11.39 4.13 -13.51
N SER A 11 11.91 3.62 -12.39
CA SER A 11 12.95 2.58 -12.37
C SER A 11 12.44 1.18 -12.76
N ILE A 12 11.13 1.02 -12.92
CA ILE A 12 10.51 -0.25 -13.29
C ILE A 12 10.34 -0.24 -14.81
N GLY A 13 11.12 -1.04 -15.54
CA GLY A 13 10.97 -1.13 -17.00
C GLY A 13 9.65 -1.82 -17.41
N GLY A 14 8.92 -1.21 -18.34
CA GLY A 14 7.67 -1.76 -18.88
C GLY A 14 6.46 -1.67 -17.92
N LEU A 15 5.40 -2.42 -18.23
CA LEU A 15 4.14 -2.44 -17.46
C LEU A 15 3.40 -1.09 -17.42
N GLU A 16 3.61 -0.19 -18.40
CA GLU A 16 3.01 1.15 -18.42
C GLU A 16 1.47 1.15 -18.27
N SER A 17 0.78 0.21 -18.91
CA SER A 17 -0.66 0.05 -18.74
C SER A 17 -1.08 -0.28 -17.30
N ASN A 18 -0.36 -1.18 -16.64
CA ASN A 18 -0.62 -1.56 -15.25
C ASN A 18 -0.25 -0.44 -14.27
N LYS A 19 0.85 0.26 -14.56
CA LYS A 19 1.29 1.43 -13.83
C LYS A 19 0.22 2.51 -13.86
N GLN A 20 -0.29 2.85 -15.04
CA GLN A 20 -1.36 3.82 -15.22
C GLN A 20 -2.63 3.39 -14.46
N ALA A 21 -3.02 2.12 -14.60
CA ALA A 21 -4.20 1.56 -13.92
C ALA A 21 -4.08 1.54 -12.39
N LEU A 22 -2.87 1.55 -11.82
CA LEU A 22 -2.61 1.69 -10.38
C LEU A 22 -2.49 3.14 -9.94
N TYR A 23 -1.97 4.02 -10.83
CA TYR A 23 -1.69 5.40 -10.51
C TYR A 23 -2.97 6.17 -10.16
N GLU A 24 -4.02 6.04 -10.98
CA GLU A 24 -5.31 6.70 -10.74
C GLU A 24 -6.01 6.29 -9.44
N PRO A 25 -6.24 4.99 -9.16
CA PRO A 25 -6.99 4.59 -7.98
C PRO A 25 -6.18 4.61 -6.68
N VAL A 26 -4.83 4.58 -6.74
CA VAL A 26 -3.98 4.49 -5.54
C VAL A 26 -3.20 5.77 -5.30
N ILE A 27 -2.42 6.24 -6.27
CA ILE A 27 -1.50 7.37 -6.05
C ILE A 27 -2.28 8.69 -6.03
N LEU A 28 -3.20 8.89 -6.97
CA LEU A 28 -3.96 10.13 -7.10
C LEU A 28 -4.76 10.52 -5.84
N PRO A 29 -5.54 9.62 -5.19
CA PRO A 29 -6.25 9.99 -3.97
C PRO A 29 -5.34 10.23 -2.78
N LEU A 30 -4.17 9.58 -2.72
CA LEU A 30 -3.18 9.82 -1.66
C LEU A 30 -2.45 11.16 -1.81
N ARG A 31 -2.33 11.66 -3.04
CA ARG A 31 -1.60 12.89 -3.35
C ARG A 31 -2.51 14.13 -3.44
N LYS A 32 -3.75 13.95 -3.88
CA LYS A 32 -4.75 15.03 -4.05
C LYS A 32 -6.09 14.63 -3.44
N PRO A 33 -6.19 14.51 -2.10
CA PRO A 33 -7.43 14.11 -1.44
C PRO A 33 -8.60 15.06 -1.74
N GLU A 34 -8.33 16.36 -1.94
CA GLU A 34 -9.33 17.40 -2.19
C GLU A 34 -10.21 17.14 -3.44
N LEU A 35 -9.62 16.52 -4.48
CA LEU A 35 -10.33 16.16 -5.70
C LEU A 35 -11.36 15.05 -5.48
N PHE A 36 -11.16 14.22 -4.45
CA PHE A 36 -12.01 13.09 -4.10
C PHE A 36 -12.98 13.41 -2.96
N SER A 37 -12.75 14.47 -2.19
CA SER A 37 -13.66 14.92 -1.11
C SER A 37 -15.02 15.38 -1.65
N HIS A 38 -15.06 15.96 -2.86
CA HIS A 38 -16.28 16.54 -3.44
C HIS A 38 -17.05 15.60 -4.38
N ARG A 39 -16.39 14.58 -4.95
CA ARG A 39 -17.03 13.65 -5.88
C ARG A 39 -17.44 12.36 -5.17
N LYS A 40 -18.69 12.29 -4.73
CA LYS A 40 -19.34 11.09 -4.14
C LYS A 40 -19.42 9.85 -5.07
N LEU A 41 -19.02 9.96 -6.35
CA LEU A 41 -19.29 8.93 -7.36
C LEU A 41 -18.25 7.79 -7.37
N LEU A 42 -17.01 8.04 -6.95
CA LEU A 42 -15.95 7.04 -6.90
C LEU A 42 -15.09 7.29 -5.65
N GLY A 43 -15.42 6.61 -4.56
CA GLY A 43 -14.58 6.63 -3.36
C GLY A 43 -13.20 6.02 -3.65
N PRO A 44 -12.16 6.34 -2.85
CA PRO A 44 -10.84 5.73 -3.00
C PRO A 44 -10.97 4.20 -2.96
N GLN A 45 -10.25 3.51 -3.84
CA GLN A 45 -10.31 2.05 -3.87
C GLN A 45 -9.80 1.48 -2.54
N LYS A 46 -10.58 0.58 -1.93
CA LYS A 46 -10.27 0.01 -0.61
C LYS A 46 -9.07 -0.94 -0.62
N GLY A 47 -8.66 -1.42 -1.79
CA GLY A 47 -7.50 -2.29 -1.92
C GLY A 47 -7.25 -2.69 -3.38
N VAL A 48 -5.99 -3.00 -3.67
CA VAL A 48 -5.57 -3.49 -4.99
C VAL A 48 -4.85 -4.82 -4.82
N LEU A 49 -5.17 -5.78 -5.68
CA LEU A 49 -4.54 -7.09 -5.73
C LEU A 49 -3.61 -7.18 -6.93
N LEU A 50 -2.31 -7.39 -6.67
CA LEU A 50 -1.32 -7.66 -7.71
C LEU A 50 -1.12 -9.17 -7.86
N TYR A 51 -1.53 -9.75 -8.99
CA TYR A 51 -1.38 -11.19 -9.26
C TYR A 51 -0.55 -11.46 -10.52
N GLY A 52 -0.03 -12.69 -10.65
CA GLY A 52 0.73 -13.17 -11.81
C GLY A 52 2.02 -13.93 -11.42
N PRO A 53 2.82 -14.36 -12.41
CA PRO A 53 3.98 -15.22 -12.18
C PRO A 53 5.06 -14.55 -11.31
N PRO A 54 5.85 -15.33 -10.55
CA PRO A 54 6.95 -14.80 -9.75
C PRO A 54 8.00 -14.11 -10.65
N GLY A 55 8.68 -13.09 -10.13
CA GLY A 55 9.69 -12.34 -10.88
C GLY A 55 9.17 -11.17 -11.72
N THR A 56 7.85 -10.98 -11.85
CA THR A 56 7.25 -9.83 -12.59
C THR A 56 7.24 -8.50 -11.81
N GLY A 57 8.06 -8.35 -10.77
CA GLY A 57 8.26 -7.07 -10.10
C GLY A 57 7.09 -6.55 -9.23
N LYS A 58 6.08 -7.37 -8.89
CA LYS A 58 4.90 -6.93 -8.08
C LYS A 58 5.28 -6.28 -6.76
N THR A 59 6.22 -6.88 -6.03
CA THR A 59 6.72 -6.31 -4.76
C THR A 59 7.52 -5.04 -4.97
N MET A 60 8.23 -4.90 -6.09
CA MET A 60 8.97 -3.70 -6.45
C MET A 60 8.01 -2.56 -6.84
N LEU A 61 6.94 -2.88 -7.57
CA LEU A 61 5.87 -1.94 -7.92
C LEU A 61 5.17 -1.39 -6.68
N ALA A 62 4.78 -2.26 -5.74
CA ALA A 62 4.17 -1.84 -4.47
C ALA A 62 5.10 -0.89 -3.70
N LYS A 63 6.40 -1.20 -3.67
CA LYS A 63 7.43 -0.36 -3.03
C LYS A 63 7.61 0.99 -3.71
N ALA A 64 7.54 1.06 -5.03
CA ALA A 64 7.63 2.30 -5.79
C ALA A 64 6.40 3.20 -5.59
N ILE A 65 5.20 2.61 -5.54
CA ILE A 65 3.94 3.34 -5.28
C ILE A 65 3.98 4.03 -3.91
N VAL A 66 4.49 3.34 -2.88
CA VAL A 66 4.66 3.91 -1.54
C VAL A 66 5.58 5.12 -1.59
N ARG A 67 6.71 5.03 -2.32
CA ARG A 67 7.65 6.15 -2.46
C ARG A 67 7.03 7.33 -3.18
N GLU A 68 6.34 7.09 -4.29
CA GLU A 68 5.65 8.14 -5.07
C GLU A 68 4.53 8.84 -4.28
N SER A 69 3.73 8.06 -3.54
CA SER A 69 2.65 8.60 -2.70
C SER A 69 3.16 9.18 -1.37
N GLY A 70 4.41 8.90 -1.02
CA GLY A 70 4.98 9.20 0.30
C GLY A 70 4.30 8.45 1.45
N ALA A 71 3.49 7.42 1.18
CA ALA A 71 2.71 6.71 2.19
C ALA A 71 3.58 5.82 3.09
N VAL A 72 3.02 5.34 4.20
CA VAL A 72 3.70 4.38 5.08
C VAL A 72 3.53 2.96 4.54
N PHE A 73 4.64 2.23 4.40
CA PHE A 73 4.62 0.84 3.97
C PHE A 73 4.71 -0.13 5.13
N ILE A 74 3.72 -1.02 5.22
CA ILE A 74 3.67 -2.10 6.21
C ILE A 74 3.75 -3.42 5.45
N ASN A 75 4.90 -4.10 5.56
CA ASN A 75 5.10 -5.40 4.93
C ASN A 75 4.71 -6.52 5.90
N VAL A 76 3.64 -7.25 5.59
CA VAL A 76 3.17 -8.38 6.40
C VAL A 76 3.27 -9.66 5.59
N ARG A 77 4.14 -10.58 6.04
CA ARG A 77 4.23 -11.92 5.44
C ARG A 77 3.33 -12.87 6.20
N ILE A 78 2.54 -13.67 5.48
CA ILE A 78 1.67 -14.71 6.08
C ILE A 78 2.50 -15.70 6.92
N SER A 79 3.74 -16.00 6.51
CA SER A 79 4.66 -16.83 7.29
C SER A 79 4.92 -16.29 8.70
N ASN A 80 4.94 -14.96 8.86
CA ASN A 80 5.21 -14.32 10.16
C ASN A 80 3.96 -14.29 11.06
N LEU A 81 2.79 -14.55 10.49
CA LEU A 81 1.50 -14.55 11.19
C LEU A 81 1.10 -15.94 11.68
N LYS A 82 1.79 -17.00 11.24
CA LYS A 82 1.55 -18.37 11.70
C LYS A 82 2.27 -18.62 13.01
N SER A 83 1.61 -18.33 14.13
CA SER A 83 2.04 -18.79 15.45
C SER A 83 1.60 -20.24 15.67
N LYS A 84 2.39 -21.02 16.42
CA LYS A 84 2.07 -22.39 16.84
C LYS A 84 0.85 -22.46 17.80
N TRP A 85 0.48 -21.31 18.36
CA TRP A 85 -0.60 -21.14 19.34
C TRP A 85 -1.85 -20.57 18.68
N PHE A 86 -3.00 -21.21 18.94
CA PHE A 86 -4.32 -20.75 18.51
C PHE A 86 -4.65 -19.39 19.17
N GLY A 87 -5.00 -18.39 18.38
CA GLY A 87 -5.41 -17.05 18.84
C GLY A 87 -4.34 -15.95 18.76
N ASP A 88 -3.05 -16.29 18.75
CA ASP A 88 -1.97 -15.29 18.65
C ASP A 88 -1.93 -14.60 17.27
N ALA A 89 -2.26 -15.33 16.21
CA ALA A 89 -2.38 -14.78 14.87
C ALA A 89 -3.41 -13.64 14.80
N GLN A 90 -4.58 -13.80 15.46
CA GLN A 90 -5.65 -12.79 15.47
C GLN A 90 -5.22 -11.52 16.21
N LYS A 91 -4.52 -11.66 17.34
CA LYS A 91 -3.95 -10.52 18.08
C LYS A 91 -2.94 -9.76 17.24
N LEU A 92 -2.08 -10.46 16.50
CA LEU A 92 -1.12 -9.86 15.57
C LEU A 92 -1.82 -9.09 14.44
N PHE A 93 -2.85 -9.66 13.81
CA PHE A 93 -3.63 -8.95 12.80
C PHE A 93 -4.27 -7.68 13.39
N ALA A 94 -4.94 -7.79 14.54
CA ALA A 94 -5.56 -6.64 15.21
C ALA A 94 -4.52 -5.55 15.54
N ALA A 95 -3.34 -5.92 16.04
CA ALA A 95 -2.26 -5.00 16.32
C ALA A 95 -1.73 -4.30 15.06
N VAL A 96 -1.55 -5.03 13.96
CA VAL A 96 -1.10 -4.47 12.67
C VAL A 96 -2.11 -3.47 12.11
N PHE A 97 -3.40 -3.80 12.13
CA PHE A 97 -4.45 -2.88 11.67
C PHE A 97 -4.57 -1.66 12.59
N SER A 98 -4.45 -1.84 13.91
CA SER A 98 -4.45 -0.73 14.86
C SER A 98 -3.26 0.22 14.62
N LEU A 99 -2.08 -0.33 14.35
CA LEU A 99 -0.90 0.45 13.98
C LEU A 99 -1.11 1.21 12.66
N ALA A 100 -1.65 0.55 11.63
CA ALA A 100 -1.94 1.17 10.35
C ALA A 100 -2.91 2.35 10.50
N TYR A 101 -3.97 2.18 11.30
CA TYR A 101 -4.94 3.24 11.56
C TYR A 101 -4.33 4.45 12.27
N LYS A 102 -3.51 4.22 13.30
CA LYS A 102 -2.79 5.31 14.00
C LYS A 102 -1.84 6.06 13.07
N LEU A 103 -1.09 5.34 12.23
CA LEU A 103 -0.16 5.95 11.27
C LEU A 103 -0.89 6.75 10.19
N GLN A 104 -2.10 6.34 9.79
CA GLN A 104 -2.91 7.07 8.83
C GLN A 104 -3.41 8.40 9.40
N ILE A 105 -3.83 8.44 10.67
CA ILE A 105 -4.29 9.67 11.32
C ILE A 105 -3.16 10.69 11.45
N MET A 106 -1.99 10.27 11.92
CA MET A 106 -0.84 11.18 12.10
C MET A 106 -0.38 11.85 10.79
N ARG A 107 -0.67 11.27 9.63
CA ARG A 107 -0.37 11.87 8.33
C ARG A 107 -1.34 13.00 7.96
N HIS A 108 -2.57 12.97 8.47
CA HIS A 108 -3.60 13.94 8.09
C HIS A 108 -3.54 15.23 8.93
N GLU A 109 -2.72 15.25 9.99
CA GLU A 109 -2.56 16.33 10.97
C GLU A 109 -1.22 17.10 10.83
N ALA A 110 -0.37 16.71 9.87
CA ALA A 110 0.92 17.33 9.56
C ALA A 110 0.93 17.90 8.13
#